data_AF-A0A9W4GS04-F1
#
_entry.id   AF-A0A9W4GS04-F1
#
_cell.length_a   1.000
_cell.length_b   1.000
_cell.length_c   1.000
_cell.angle_alpha   90.00
_cell.angle_beta   90.00
_cell.angle_gamma   90.00
#
_symmetry.space_group_name_H-M   'P 1'
#
loop_
_entity.id
_entity.type
_entity.pdbx_description
1 polymer ?
#
loop_
_entity_poly.entity_id
_entity_poly.type
_entity_poly.pdbx_seq_one_letter_code
_entity_poly.pdbx_strand_id
1 'polypeptide(L)'
;MRCVIAHFSFDLVKEEVEKSMSGIKPEPVTDASVTIGRKQYPVKQVGAIITRQDRRDFTTTEIVRALTRLGFTCHPAPAPTL
;
A
#
# COMPACT_ATOMS: atom_id res chain seq x y z
N MET A 1 14.51 0.66 2.26
CA MET A 1 14.42 1.22 0.90
C MET A 1 13.98 2.67 1.01
N ARG A 2 14.72 3.60 0.40
CA ARG A 2 14.28 5.00 0.31
C ARG A 2 13.34 5.19 -0.88
N CYS A 3 12.20 5.83 -0.65
CA CYS A 3 11.27 6.26 -1.71
C CYS A 3 10.64 7.60 -1.40
N VAL A 4 10.17 8.29 -2.44
CA VAL A 4 9.43 9.55 -2.31
C VAL A 4 7.94 9.25 -2.54
N ILE A 5 7.10 9.69 -1.62
CA ILE A 5 5.63 9.60 -1.68
C ILE A 5 5.08 10.97 -1.30
N ALA A 6 4.19 11.54 -2.10
CA ALA A 6 3.61 12.86 -1.85
C ALA A 6 4.67 13.96 -1.63
N HIS A 7 5.77 13.91 -2.38
CA HIS A 7 6.95 14.79 -2.24
C HIS A 7 7.78 14.65 -0.96
N PHE A 8 7.44 13.72 -0.06
CA PHE A 8 8.23 13.43 1.15
C PHE A 8 9.06 12.16 0.98
N SER A 9 10.28 12.17 1.54
CA SER A 9 11.15 11.01 1.54
C SER A 9 10.84 10.11 2.73
N PHE A 10 10.68 8.81 2.47
CA PHE A 10 10.47 7.77 3.46
C PHE A 10 11.53 6.69 3.32
N ASP A 11 12.00 6.19 4.45
CA ASP A 11 12.84 5.00 4.54
C ASP A 11 11.96 3.84 5.02
N LEU A 12 11.43 3.07 4.06
CA LEU A 12 10.52 1.96 4.34
C LEU A 12 11.25 0.62 4.37
N VAL A 13 10.86 -0.27 5.27
CA VAL A 13 11.36 -1.66 5.35
C VAL A 13 10.18 -2.62 5.33
N LYS A 14 10.32 -3.75 4.64
CA LYS A 14 9.24 -4.74 4.46
C LYS A 14 8.66 -5.22 5.80
N GLU A 15 9.52 -5.57 6.75
CA GLU A 15 9.13 -6.03 8.09
C GLU A 15 8.34 -4.98 8.87
N GLU A 16 8.71 -3.70 8.73
CA GLU A 16 8.01 -2.60 9.41
C GLU A 16 6.62 -2.35 8.80
N VAL A 17 6.47 -2.51 7.48
CA VAL A 17 5.17 -2.48 6.82
C VAL A 17 4.29 -3.63 7.32
N GLU A 18 4.81 -4.86 7.36
CA GLU A 18 4.06 -6.03 7.86
C GLU A 18 3.65 -5.85 9.33
N LYS A 19 4.55 -5.35 10.17
CA LYS A 19 4.27 -5.04 11.58
C LYS A 19 3.20 -3.98 11.73
N SER A 20 3.27 -2.89 10.95
CA SER A 20 2.29 -1.79 10.98
C SER A 20 0.89 -2.24 10.53
N MET A 21 0.83 -3.23 9.63
CA MET A 21 -0.43 -3.79 9.15
C MET A 21 -0.96 -4.93 10.03
N SER A 22 -0.20 -5.39 11.02
CA SER A 22 -0.63 -6.43 11.95
C SER A 22 -1.84 -5.95 12.76
N GLY A 23 -2.87 -6.80 12.84
CA GLY A 23 -4.12 -6.46 13.54
C GLY A 23 -5.04 -5.49 12.78
N ILE A 24 -4.61 -4.92 11.64
CA ILE A 24 -5.44 -4.03 10.85
C ILE A 24 -6.48 -4.84 10.07
N LYS A 25 -7.75 -4.43 10.19
CA LYS A 25 -8.85 -4.99 9.40
C LYS A 25 -8.75 -4.49 7.95
N PRO A 26 -8.74 -5.39 6.94
CA PRO A 26 -8.80 -4.98 5.55
C PRO A 26 -10.11 -4.26 5.23
N GLU A 27 -10.00 -3.16 4.51
CA GLU A 27 -11.14 -2.50 3.87
C GLU A 27 -11.55 -3.25 2.59
N PRO A 28 -12.79 -3.06 2.11
CA PRO A 28 -13.23 -3.60 0.82
C PRO A 28 -12.28 -3.18 -0.30
N VAL A 29 -11.82 -4.17 -1.07
CA VAL A 29 -10.94 -3.93 -2.22
C VAL A 29 -11.80 -3.49 -3.40
N THR A 30 -11.78 -2.19 -3.68
CA THR A 30 -12.50 -1.58 -4.82
C THR A 30 -11.57 -1.20 -5.98
N ASP A 31 -10.26 -1.16 -5.73
CA ASP A 31 -9.23 -0.73 -6.68
C ASP A 31 -7.98 -1.62 -6.48
N ALA A 32 -6.79 -1.14 -6.86
CA ALA A 32 -5.53 -1.82 -6.65
C ALA A 32 -5.32 -2.20 -5.17
N SER A 33 -4.74 -3.36 -4.98
CA SER A 33 -4.57 -3.96 -3.66
C SER A 33 -3.22 -4.63 -3.53
N VAL A 34 -2.85 -4.99 -2.31
CA VAL A 34 -1.60 -5.66 -1.98
C VAL A 34 -1.88 -6.81 -1.03
N THR A 35 -1.20 -7.94 -1.25
CA THR A 35 -1.24 -9.06 -0.31
C THR A 35 -0.19 -8.83 0.78
N ILE A 36 -0.62 -8.80 2.03
CA ILE A 36 0.24 -8.71 3.22
C ILE A 36 -0.13 -9.85 4.16
N GLY A 37 0.81 -10.75 4.41
CA GLY A 37 0.53 -12.03 5.06
C GLY A 37 -0.49 -12.85 4.28
N ARG A 38 -1.65 -13.13 4.90
CA ARG A 38 -2.76 -13.90 4.28
C ARG A 38 -3.95 -13.03 3.89
N LYS A 39 -3.82 -11.70 3.95
CA LYS A 39 -4.91 -10.74 3.73
C LYS A 39 -4.59 -9.83 2.56
N GLN A 40 -5.62 -9.35 1.89
CA GLN A 40 -5.52 -8.40 0.79
C GLN A 40 -6.05 -7.06 1.25
N TYR A 41 -5.26 -6.00 1.05
CA TYR A 41 -5.57 -4.65 1.51
C TYR A 41 -5.60 -3.71 0.32
N PRO A 42 -6.50 -2.72 0.27
CA PRO A 42 -6.40 -1.61 -0.67
C PRO A 42 -5.06 -0.89 -0.50
N VAL A 43 -4.37 -0.60 -1.59
CA VAL A 43 -3.05 0.05 -1.49
C VAL A 43 -3.14 1.43 -0.83
N LYS A 44 -4.25 2.15 -1.00
CA LYS A 44 -4.48 3.43 -0.32
C LYS A 44 -4.65 3.29 1.19
N GLN A 45 -5.21 2.18 1.67
CA GLN A 45 -5.27 1.89 3.10
C GLN A 45 -3.85 1.70 3.67
N VAL A 46 -3.05 0.85 3.02
CA VAL A 46 -1.67 0.58 3.44
C VAL A 46 -0.83 1.85 3.41
N GLY A 47 -0.91 2.62 2.33
CA GLY A 47 -0.20 3.89 2.17
C GLY A 47 -0.47 4.86 3.33
N ALA A 48 -1.74 5.04 3.70
CA ALA A 48 -2.12 5.94 4.79
C ALA A 48 -1.55 5.49 6.14
N ILE A 49 -1.51 4.18 6.40
CA ILE A 49 -1.00 3.63 7.67
C ILE A 49 0.52 3.78 7.77
N ILE A 50 1.26 3.43 6.70
CA ILE A 50 2.74 3.40 6.75
C ILE A 50 3.36 4.78 6.60
N THR A 51 2.69 5.73 5.93
CA THR A 51 3.16 7.11 5.77
C THR A 51 2.58 8.06 6.80
N ARG A 52 1.46 7.71 7.43
CA ARG A 52 0.62 8.59 8.28
C ARG A 52 0.09 9.83 7.55
N GLN A 53 0.02 9.80 6.22
CA GLN A 53 -0.51 10.87 5.38
C GLN A 53 -1.99 10.66 5.04
N ASP A 54 -2.68 11.72 4.59
CA ASP A 54 -4.03 11.60 4.05
C ASP A 54 -3.99 10.86 2.70
N ARG A 55 -5.01 10.06 2.42
CA ARG A 55 -5.13 9.32 1.15
C ARG A 55 -5.21 10.21 -0.09
N ARG A 56 -5.47 11.50 0.09
CA ARG A 56 -5.48 12.53 -0.95
C ARG A 56 -4.10 13.06 -1.29
N ASP A 57 -3.13 12.90 -0.41
CA ASP A 57 -1.77 13.44 -0.59
C ASP A 57 -0.94 12.59 -1.56
N PHE A 58 -1.28 11.31 -1.71
CA PHE A 58 -0.58 10.38 -2.60
C PHE A 58 -1.51 9.62 -3.54
N THR A 59 -0.91 9.13 -4.62
CA THR A 59 -1.56 8.33 -5.65
C THR A 59 -1.42 6.84 -5.37
N THR A 60 -2.39 6.07 -5.88
CA THR A 60 -2.36 4.59 -5.88
C THR A 60 -1.04 4.07 -6.48
N THR A 61 -0.60 4.68 -7.58
CA THR A 61 0.60 4.27 -8.32
C THR A 61 1.90 4.48 -7.52
N GLU A 62 2.01 5.57 -6.76
CA GLU A 62 3.17 5.80 -5.88
C GLU A 62 3.31 4.68 -4.85
N ILE A 63 2.21 4.32 -4.19
CA ILE A 63 2.21 3.27 -3.17
C ILE A 63 2.46 1.90 -3.79
N VAL A 64 1.82 1.57 -4.92
CA VAL A 64 2.07 0.31 -5.65
C VAL A 64 3.55 0.17 -6.00
N ARG A 65 4.17 1.23 -6.53
CA ARG A 65 5.60 1.22 -6.86
C ARG A 65 6.47 1.01 -5.62
N ALA A 66 6.18 1.70 -4.51
CA ALA A 66 6.92 1.54 -3.28
C ALA A 66 6.82 0.11 -2.73
N LEU A 67 5.60 -0.44 -2.64
CA LEU A 67 5.34 -1.79 -2.12
C LEU A 67 5.93 -2.88 -3.03
N THR A 68 5.82 -2.73 -4.35
CA THR A 68 6.42 -3.67 -5.32
C THR A 68 7.95 -3.70 -5.17
N ARG A 69 8.59 -2.53 -5.01
CA ARG A 69 10.04 -2.45 -4.80
C ARG A 69 10.49 -3.02 -3.46
N LEU A 70 9.61 -3.02 -2.45
CA LEU A 70 9.83 -3.72 -1.17
C LEU A 70 9.61 -5.25 -1.27
N GLY A 71 9.16 -5.76 -2.42
CA GLY A 71 8.90 -7.18 -2.64
C GLY A 71 7.54 -7.65 -2.13
N PHE A 72 6.54 -6.77 -2.13
CA PHE A 72 5.14 -7.17 -1.95
C PHE A 72 4.49 -7.51 -3.29
N THR A 73 3.49 -8.41 -3.24
CA THR A 73 2.66 -8.72 -4.40
C THR A 73 1.49 -7.75 -4.47
N CYS A 74 1.51 -6.85 -5.44
CA CYS A 74 0.42 -5.92 -5.72
C CYS A 74 -0.46 -6.46 -6.86
N HIS A 75 -1.76 -6.26 -6.74
CA HIS A 75 -2.76 -6.63 -7.72
C HIS A 75 -3.38 -5.35 -8.31
N PRO A 76 -3.52 -5.25 -9.63
CA PRO A 76 -4.23 -4.14 -10.25
C PRO A 76 -5.70 -4.12 -9.79
N ALA A 77 -6.38 -2.99 -9.98
CA ALA A 77 -7.82 -2.94 -9.77
C ALA A 77 -8.50 -4.05 -10.58
N PRO A 78 -9.48 -4.77 -10.02
CA PRO A 78 -10.28 -5.68 -10.82
C PRO A 78 -10.87 -4.89 -11.98
N ALA A 79 -10.58 -5.32 -13.21
CA ALA A 79 -11.18 -4.71 -14.39
C ALA A 79 -12.70 -4.73 -14.20
N PRO A 80 -13.43 -3.63 -14.50
CA PRO A 80 -14.88 -3.68 -14.45
C PRO A 80 -15.33 -4.81 -15.36
N THR A 81 -16.03 -5.79 -14.78
CA THR A 81 -16.73 -6.82 -15.54
C THR A 81 -17.79 -6.08 -16.35
N LEU A 82 -17.50 -5.87 -17.64
CA LEU A 82 -18.44 -5.30 -18.61
C LEU A 82 -19.62 -6.25 -18.85
#